data_AF-A0A958ZB44-F1
#
_entry.id   AF-A0A958ZB44-F1
#
_cell.length_a   1.000
_cell.length_b   1.000
_cell.length_c   1.000
_cell.angle_alpha   90.00
_cell.angle_beta   90.00
_cell.angle_gamma   90.00
#
_symmetry.space_group_name_H-M   'P 1'
#
loop_
_entity.id
_entity.type
_entity.pdbx_description
1 polymer ?
#
loop_
_entity_poly.entity_id
_entity_poly.type
_entity_poly.pdbx_seq_one_letter_code
_entity_poly.pdbx_strand_id
1 'polypeptide(L)'
;DAEESWMQDAADDLIESMMEKYNKEKAIVFGTLQMYRWDRLDYLKALYGRAMQKGFYVGMKLVRGAYMEKERERAEEKGYPSPICKDKKETDANFDAAVRFMTENQKMALYCGSHNEESNYYLMQLIAEKNLDKNDPSIWFGQLYGMSDHISFNLAANGYNVTKYLPYGPVRDVMPYLIRRAEENTSVAGQTNRELSLLKTEKLRRKL
;
A
#
# COMPACT_ATOMS: atom_id res chain seq x y z
N ASP A 1 -5.73 9.39 -4.22
CA ASP A 1 -5.42 8.51 -3.07
C ASP A 1 -6.73 8.13 -2.40
N ALA A 2 -6.72 7.11 -1.55
CA ALA A 2 -7.88 6.74 -0.74
C ALA A 2 -7.88 7.52 0.57
N GLU A 3 -9.05 8.04 0.93
CA GLU A 3 -9.26 8.86 2.12
C GLU A 3 -10.22 8.14 3.07
N GLU A 4 -11.35 8.73 3.43
CA GLU A 4 -12.30 8.10 4.34
C GLU A 4 -13.35 7.24 3.62
N SER A 5 -13.82 6.20 4.31
CA SER A 5 -14.68 5.16 3.74
C SER A 5 -15.97 5.68 3.13
N TRP A 6 -16.56 6.74 3.71
CA TRP A 6 -17.85 7.32 3.30
C TRP A 6 -17.79 8.18 2.04
N MET A 7 -16.60 8.49 1.52
CA MET A 7 -16.42 9.14 0.21
C MET A 7 -15.79 8.21 -0.82
N GLN A 8 -15.32 7.04 -0.39
CA GLN A 8 -14.48 6.16 -1.19
C GLN A 8 -15.21 5.62 -2.42
N ASP A 9 -16.53 5.35 -2.33
CA ASP A 9 -17.29 4.81 -3.45
C ASP A 9 -17.30 5.78 -4.65
N ALA A 10 -17.46 7.08 -4.40
CA ALA A 10 -17.41 8.09 -5.46
C ALA A 10 -16.00 8.21 -6.08
N ALA A 11 -14.95 8.05 -5.26
CA ALA A 11 -13.58 8.04 -5.75
C ALA A 11 -13.30 6.77 -6.58
N ASP A 12 -13.79 5.62 -6.14
CA ASP A 12 -13.66 4.32 -6.81
C ASP A 12 -14.34 4.35 -8.19
N ASP A 13 -15.56 4.87 -8.28
CA ASP A 13 -16.29 5.01 -9.55
C ASP A 13 -15.54 5.90 -10.54
N LEU A 14 -15.03 7.05 -10.07
CA LEU A 14 -14.23 7.95 -10.90
C LEU A 14 -12.96 7.26 -11.37
N ILE A 15 -12.22 6.62 -10.47
CA ILE A 15 -10.97 5.93 -10.78
C ILE A 15 -11.21 4.81 -11.78
N GLU A 16 -12.23 3.98 -11.59
CA GLU A 16 -12.59 2.91 -12.53
C GLU A 16 -12.91 3.49 -13.92
N SER A 17 -13.70 4.56 -14.00
CA SER A 17 -14.01 5.21 -15.29
C SER A 17 -12.74 5.71 -16.00
N MET A 18 -11.76 6.21 -15.23
CA MET A 18 -10.47 6.67 -15.76
C MET A 18 -9.57 5.50 -16.16
N MET A 19 -9.56 4.40 -15.41
CA MET A 19 -8.86 3.17 -15.80
C MET A 19 -9.45 2.60 -17.09
N GLU A 20 -10.76 2.50 -17.18
CA GLU A 20 -11.44 2.02 -18.39
C GLU A 20 -11.07 2.89 -19.59
N LYS A 21 -11.02 4.22 -19.42
CA LYS A 21 -10.67 5.14 -20.51
C LYS A 21 -9.19 5.04 -20.92
N TYR A 22 -8.28 5.00 -19.96
CA TYR A 22 -6.85 5.27 -20.22
C TYR A 22 -5.92 4.05 -20.06
N ASN A 23 -6.26 3.06 -19.25
CA ASN A 23 -5.40 1.89 -18.99
C ASN A 23 -5.57 0.81 -20.07
N LYS A 24 -5.28 1.14 -21.34
CA LYS A 24 -5.49 0.22 -22.47
C LYS A 24 -4.34 -0.77 -22.69
N GLU A 25 -3.10 -0.30 -22.63
CA GLU A 25 -1.90 -1.11 -22.87
C GLU A 25 -1.13 -1.44 -21.58
N LYS A 26 -1.22 -0.54 -20.60
CA LYS A 26 -0.64 -0.66 -19.27
C LYS A 26 -1.43 0.18 -18.29
N ALA A 27 -1.24 -0.06 -17.00
CA ALA A 27 -1.80 0.83 -15.98
C ALA A 27 -1.02 2.15 -15.94
N ILE A 28 -1.74 3.27 -16.10
CA ILE A 28 -1.23 4.62 -15.86
C ILE A 28 -2.08 5.37 -14.83
N VAL A 29 -3.37 5.04 -14.78
CA VAL A 29 -4.28 5.42 -13.69
C VAL A 29 -4.20 4.33 -12.62
N PHE A 30 -3.95 4.77 -11.39
CA PHE A 30 -3.92 3.89 -10.22
C PHE A 30 -4.95 4.34 -9.20
N GLY A 31 -5.65 3.37 -8.63
CA GLY A 31 -6.42 3.55 -7.39
C GLY A 31 -5.58 3.21 -6.17
N THR A 32 -6.02 3.64 -4.99
CA THR A 32 -5.43 3.23 -3.72
C THR A 32 -6.44 2.36 -2.99
N LEU A 33 -6.05 1.16 -2.56
CA LEU A 33 -6.87 0.29 -1.72
C LEU A 33 -6.30 0.26 -0.31
N GLN A 34 -7.15 0.64 0.65
CA GLN A 34 -6.83 0.55 2.07
C GLN A 34 -7.27 -0.82 2.58
N MET A 35 -6.33 -1.75 2.72
CA MET A 35 -6.58 -3.15 3.04
C MET A 35 -7.00 -3.40 4.49
N TYR A 36 -7.01 -2.37 5.33
CA TYR A 36 -7.68 -2.38 6.63
C TYR A 36 -9.19 -2.47 6.52
N ARG A 37 -9.79 -2.22 5.34
CA ARG A 37 -11.22 -2.36 5.10
C ARG A 37 -11.51 -3.77 4.62
N TRP A 38 -12.43 -4.44 5.30
CA TRP A 38 -12.71 -5.87 5.07
C TRP A 38 -13.28 -6.16 3.67
N ASP A 39 -13.88 -5.16 3.01
CA ASP A 39 -14.54 -5.30 1.71
C ASP A 39 -13.60 -5.13 0.50
N ARG A 40 -12.37 -4.65 0.70
CA ARG A 40 -11.52 -4.18 -0.41
C ARG A 40 -10.97 -5.29 -1.31
N LEU A 41 -10.78 -6.50 -0.78
CA LEU A 41 -10.39 -7.64 -1.60
C LEU A 41 -11.51 -8.07 -2.55
N ASP A 42 -12.76 -8.04 -2.09
CA ASP A 42 -13.91 -8.38 -2.93
C ASP A 42 -14.16 -7.30 -3.99
N TYR A 43 -13.99 -6.02 -3.62
CA TYR A 43 -13.97 -4.92 -4.57
C TYR A 43 -12.92 -5.12 -5.67
N LEU A 44 -11.67 -5.45 -5.30
CA LEU A 44 -10.58 -5.69 -6.24
C LEU A 44 -10.90 -6.83 -7.22
N LYS A 45 -11.46 -7.94 -6.73
CA LYS A 45 -11.89 -9.07 -7.56
C LYS A 45 -13.01 -8.68 -8.53
N ALA A 46 -13.99 -7.91 -8.06
CA ALA A 46 -15.09 -7.44 -8.90
C ALA A 46 -14.60 -6.47 -9.99
N LEU A 47 -13.72 -5.53 -9.63
CA LEU A 47 -13.08 -4.62 -10.58
C LEU A 47 -12.28 -5.39 -11.63
N TYR A 48 -11.53 -6.41 -11.22
CA TYR A 48 -10.81 -7.28 -12.15
C TYR A 48 -11.74 -7.97 -13.16
N GLY A 49 -12.88 -8.50 -12.70
CA GLY A 49 -13.89 -9.09 -13.58
C GLY A 49 -14.37 -8.10 -14.64
N ARG A 50 -14.69 -6.86 -14.23
CA ARG A 50 -15.07 -5.77 -15.15
C ARG A 50 -13.92 -5.39 -16.09
N ALA A 51 -12.69 -5.35 -15.60
CA ALA A 51 -11.50 -5.06 -16.38
C ALA A 51 -11.24 -6.09 -17.48
N MET A 52 -11.46 -7.38 -17.20
CA MET A 52 -11.33 -8.43 -18.21
C MET A 52 -12.45 -8.36 -19.25
N GLN A 53 -13.68 -8.03 -18.83
CA GLN A 53 -14.81 -7.87 -19.75
C GLN A 53 -14.64 -6.67 -20.69
N LYS A 54 -14.15 -5.54 -20.16
CA LYS A 54 -14.03 -4.27 -20.89
C LYS A 54 -12.65 -4.02 -21.50
N GLY A 55 -11.69 -4.90 -21.21
CA GLY A 55 -10.36 -4.88 -21.81
C GLY A 55 -9.44 -3.75 -21.32
N PHE A 56 -9.38 -3.50 -20.02
CA PHE A 56 -8.44 -2.52 -19.42
C PHE A 56 -7.54 -3.15 -18.34
N TYR A 57 -6.45 -2.46 -17.99
CA TYR A 57 -5.51 -2.85 -16.94
C TYR A 57 -5.89 -2.25 -15.59
N VAL A 58 -5.87 -3.06 -14.53
CA VAL A 58 -6.12 -2.62 -13.15
C VAL A 58 -4.81 -2.16 -12.52
N GLY A 59 -4.72 -0.88 -12.15
CA GLY A 59 -3.58 -0.35 -11.38
C GLY A 59 -3.98 -0.08 -9.93
N MET A 60 -3.36 -0.74 -8.95
CA MET A 60 -3.67 -0.49 -7.55
C MET A 60 -2.42 -0.29 -6.69
N LYS A 61 -2.48 0.75 -5.87
CA LYS A 61 -1.62 0.97 -4.70
C LYS A 61 -2.28 0.32 -3.50
N LEU A 62 -1.69 -0.77 -3.01
CA LEU A 62 -2.12 -1.42 -1.78
C LEU A 62 -1.43 -0.74 -0.60
N VAL A 63 -2.21 -0.33 0.39
CA VAL A 63 -1.75 0.17 1.69
C VAL A 63 -2.57 -0.48 2.79
N ARG A 64 -2.12 -0.46 4.05
CA ARG A 64 -3.00 -0.87 5.16
C ARG A 64 -4.13 0.14 5.34
N GLY A 65 -3.81 1.39 5.60
CA GLY A 65 -4.77 2.46 5.84
C GLY A 65 -4.17 3.48 6.81
N ALA A 66 -4.74 4.69 6.88
CA ALA A 66 -4.19 5.79 7.67
C ALA A 66 -5.24 6.54 8.51
N TYR A 67 -6.47 6.02 8.61
CA TYR A 67 -7.60 6.69 9.24
C TYR A 67 -8.34 5.77 10.23
N MET A 68 -7.64 4.82 10.86
CA MET A 68 -8.25 3.74 11.66
C MET A 68 -9.13 4.24 12.79
N GLU A 69 -8.61 5.18 13.57
CA GLU A 69 -9.25 5.79 14.73
C GLU A 69 -10.52 6.52 14.29
N LYS A 70 -10.39 7.38 13.27
CA LYS A 70 -11.50 8.14 12.69
C LYS A 70 -12.63 7.25 12.14
N GLU A 71 -12.29 6.13 11.50
CA GLU A 71 -13.27 5.16 11.00
C GLU A 71 -14.05 4.48 12.14
N ARG A 72 -13.36 4.12 13.24
CA ARG A 72 -13.99 3.50 14.42
C ARG A 72 -14.86 4.48 15.18
N GLU A 73 -14.37 5.69 15.45
CA GLU A 73 -15.11 6.74 16.14
C GLU A 73 -16.42 7.09 15.40
N ARG A 74 -16.34 7.26 14.07
CA ARG A 74 -17.54 7.55 13.27
C ARG A 74 -18.55 6.40 13.27
N ALA A 75 -18.07 5.15 13.19
CA ALA A 75 -18.92 3.98 13.21
C ALA A 75 -19.69 3.85 14.54
N GLU A 76 -19.01 4.13 15.65
CA GLU A 76 -19.62 4.21 16.98
C GLU A 76 -20.64 5.35 17.08
N GLU A 77 -20.27 6.57 16.66
CA GLU A 77 -21.14 7.76 16.68
C GLU A 77 -22.44 7.55 15.89
N LYS A 78 -22.33 6.90 14.72
CA LYS A 78 -23.46 6.68 13.80
C LYS A 78 -24.17 5.33 13.98
N GLY A 79 -23.70 4.48 14.90
CA GLY A 79 -24.31 3.21 15.23
C GLY A 79 -24.28 2.16 14.11
N TYR A 80 -23.25 2.17 13.25
CA TYR A 80 -23.07 1.15 12.21
C TYR A 80 -21.80 0.31 12.45
N PRO A 81 -21.72 -0.93 11.93
CA PRO A 81 -20.52 -1.75 12.09
C PRO A 81 -19.28 -1.11 11.48
N SER A 82 -18.15 -1.16 12.19
CA SER A 82 -16.90 -0.58 11.68
C SER A 82 -16.56 -1.13 10.27
N PRO A 83 -16.18 -0.26 9.31
CA PRO A 83 -15.86 -0.70 7.94
C PRO A 83 -14.46 -1.33 7.86
N ILE A 84 -13.71 -1.34 8.97
CA ILE A 84 -12.35 -1.86 9.04
C ILE A 84 -12.29 -3.21 9.76
N CYS A 85 -11.26 -4.00 9.45
CA CYS A 85 -10.95 -5.28 10.04
C CYS A 85 -10.88 -5.17 11.58
N LYS A 86 -11.20 -6.28 12.25
CA LYS A 86 -11.29 -6.30 13.72
C LYS A 86 -9.94 -6.03 14.38
N ASP A 87 -8.86 -6.50 13.74
CA ASP A 87 -7.50 -6.43 14.24
C ASP A 87 -6.47 -6.30 13.11
N LYS A 88 -5.22 -6.06 13.52
CA LYS A 88 -4.08 -5.92 12.60
C LYS A 88 -3.80 -7.20 11.82
N LYS A 89 -3.98 -8.38 12.44
CA LYS A 89 -3.69 -9.67 11.79
C LYS A 89 -4.64 -9.90 10.61
N GLU A 90 -5.90 -9.55 10.76
CA GLU A 90 -6.89 -9.60 9.68
C GLU A 90 -6.61 -8.57 8.59
N THR A 91 -6.12 -7.37 8.95
CA THR A 91 -5.63 -6.38 7.97
C THR A 91 -4.43 -6.90 7.18
N ASP A 92 -3.46 -7.52 7.86
CA ASP A 92 -2.28 -8.10 7.22
C ASP A 92 -2.67 -9.24 6.29
N ALA A 93 -3.55 -10.15 6.72
CA ALA A 93 -4.05 -11.24 5.89
C ALA A 93 -4.81 -10.72 4.64
N ASN A 94 -5.60 -9.66 4.79
CA ASN A 94 -6.30 -9.04 3.68
C ASN A 94 -5.34 -8.37 2.70
N PHE A 95 -4.31 -7.69 3.22
CA PHE A 95 -3.24 -7.09 2.41
C PHE A 95 -2.48 -8.14 1.60
N ASP A 96 -2.01 -9.21 2.25
CA ASP A 96 -1.26 -10.27 1.58
C ASP A 96 -2.11 -11.03 0.57
N ALA A 97 -3.40 -11.25 0.86
CA ALA A 97 -4.34 -11.84 -0.10
C ALA A 97 -4.52 -10.97 -1.35
N ALA A 98 -4.56 -9.65 -1.21
CA ALA A 98 -4.62 -8.74 -2.36
C ALA A 98 -3.30 -8.72 -3.15
N VAL A 99 -2.13 -8.71 -2.47
CA VAL A 99 -0.82 -8.82 -3.12
C VAL A 99 -0.74 -10.10 -3.96
N ARG A 100 -1.14 -11.23 -3.38
CA ARG A 100 -1.18 -12.52 -4.08
C ARG A 100 -2.13 -12.47 -5.27
N PHE A 101 -3.35 -11.98 -5.07
CA PHE A 101 -4.32 -11.85 -6.15
C PHE A 101 -3.78 -11.02 -7.31
N MET A 102 -3.10 -9.91 -7.04
CA MET A 102 -2.57 -9.05 -8.09
C MET A 102 -1.39 -9.64 -8.85
N THR A 103 -0.55 -10.43 -8.19
CA THR A 103 0.58 -11.12 -8.84
C THR A 103 0.14 -12.40 -9.57
N GLU A 104 -1.03 -12.96 -9.24
CA GLU A 104 -1.59 -14.14 -9.89
C GLU A 104 -2.38 -13.86 -11.16
N ASN A 105 -2.79 -12.61 -11.39
CA ASN A 105 -3.70 -12.26 -12.48
C ASN A 105 -3.03 -11.34 -13.51
N GLN A 106 -3.32 -11.59 -14.79
CA GLN A 106 -2.85 -10.75 -15.88
C GLN A 106 -3.50 -9.36 -15.88
N LYS A 107 -2.89 -8.41 -16.60
CA LYS A 107 -3.38 -7.02 -16.74
C LYS A 107 -3.58 -6.31 -15.41
N MET A 108 -2.70 -6.58 -14.45
CA MET A 108 -2.62 -5.86 -13.18
C MET A 108 -1.29 -5.14 -13.07
N ALA A 109 -1.30 -4.00 -12.37
CA ALA A 109 -0.10 -3.32 -11.92
C ALA A 109 -0.23 -3.04 -10.43
N LEU A 110 0.72 -3.55 -9.66
CA LEU A 110 0.78 -3.50 -8.21
C LEU A 110 1.80 -2.45 -7.78
N TYR A 111 1.33 -1.48 -7.00
CA TYR A 111 2.18 -0.67 -6.12
C TYR A 111 1.99 -1.17 -4.69
N CYS A 112 3.00 -1.83 -4.13
CA CYS A 112 2.99 -2.37 -2.77
C CYS A 112 3.51 -1.33 -1.77
N GLY A 113 2.60 -0.57 -1.17
CA GLY A 113 2.90 0.46 -0.18
C GLY A 113 2.97 -0.10 1.25
N SER A 114 4.16 -0.51 1.70
CA SER A 114 4.33 -1.11 3.04
C SER A 114 5.73 -0.93 3.60
N HIS A 115 5.81 -0.61 4.90
CA HIS A 115 7.03 -0.65 5.71
C HIS A 115 7.16 -1.93 6.56
N ASN A 116 6.24 -2.88 6.40
CA ASN A 116 6.34 -4.18 7.05
C ASN A 116 7.23 -5.10 6.21
N GLU A 117 8.33 -5.58 6.80
CA GLU A 117 9.29 -6.44 6.10
C GLU A 117 8.69 -7.75 5.63
N GLU A 118 7.83 -8.41 6.43
CA GLU A 118 7.21 -9.68 6.08
C GLU A 118 6.35 -9.52 4.82
N SER A 119 5.55 -8.45 4.72
CA SER A 119 4.77 -8.15 3.50
C SER A 119 5.67 -7.88 2.29
N ASN A 120 6.82 -7.24 2.48
CA ASN A 120 7.78 -7.00 1.38
C ASN A 120 8.46 -8.31 0.94
N TYR A 121 8.89 -9.14 1.89
CA TYR A 121 9.43 -10.47 1.60
C TYR A 121 8.40 -11.38 0.93
N TYR A 122 7.14 -11.30 1.33
CA TYR A 122 6.06 -12.08 0.72
C TYR A 122 5.89 -11.74 -0.75
N LEU A 123 5.89 -10.45 -1.13
CA LEU A 123 5.88 -10.05 -2.54
C LEU A 123 7.14 -10.53 -3.28
N MET A 124 8.33 -10.44 -2.67
CA MET A 124 9.56 -10.98 -3.28
C MET A 124 9.46 -12.49 -3.54
N GLN A 125 8.89 -13.24 -2.59
CA GLN A 125 8.65 -14.68 -2.72
C GLN A 125 7.72 -14.96 -3.90
N LEU A 126 6.59 -14.24 -4.01
CA LEU A 126 5.65 -14.39 -5.12
C LEU A 126 6.28 -14.07 -6.48
N ILE A 127 7.10 -13.03 -6.56
CA ILE A 127 7.86 -12.69 -7.78
C ILE A 127 8.76 -13.87 -8.18
N ALA A 128 9.51 -14.43 -7.22
CA ALA A 128 10.41 -15.55 -7.47
C ALA A 128 9.66 -16.84 -7.86
N GLU A 129 8.61 -17.22 -7.13
CA GLU A 129 7.80 -18.42 -7.40
C GLU A 129 7.17 -18.40 -8.79
N LYS A 130 6.82 -17.20 -9.26
CA LYS A 130 6.20 -16.99 -10.58
C LYS A 130 7.20 -16.75 -11.70
N ASN A 131 8.50 -16.75 -11.40
CA ASN A 131 9.56 -16.38 -12.34
C ASN A 131 9.31 -15.03 -13.02
N LEU A 132 8.76 -14.06 -12.27
CA LEU A 132 8.59 -12.69 -12.74
C LEU A 132 9.92 -11.94 -12.66
N ASP A 133 10.14 -11.01 -13.58
CA ASP A 133 11.31 -10.15 -13.55
C ASP A 133 11.27 -9.25 -12.31
N LYS A 134 12.39 -9.14 -11.59
CA LYS A 134 12.48 -8.28 -10.40
C LYS A 134 12.17 -6.80 -10.72
N ASN A 135 12.47 -6.40 -11.96
CA ASN A 135 12.22 -5.07 -12.49
C ASN A 135 10.98 -5.02 -13.41
N ASP A 136 10.04 -5.97 -13.28
CA ASP A 136 8.77 -5.93 -13.99
C ASP A 136 8.10 -4.55 -13.78
N PRO A 137 7.83 -3.78 -14.85
CA PRO A 137 7.33 -2.41 -14.74
C PRO A 137 5.93 -2.31 -14.12
N SER A 138 5.21 -3.42 -14.00
CA SER A 138 3.91 -3.52 -13.36
C SER A 138 4.00 -3.70 -11.85
N ILE A 139 5.17 -4.01 -11.28
CA ILE A 139 5.34 -4.25 -9.84
C ILE A 139 6.30 -3.23 -9.25
N TRP A 140 5.85 -2.52 -8.22
CA TRP A 140 6.63 -1.51 -7.50
C TRP A 140 6.53 -1.70 -6.00
N PHE A 141 7.66 -1.60 -5.31
CA PHE A 141 7.72 -1.48 -3.86
C PHE A 141 7.71 0.01 -3.48
N GLY A 142 6.91 0.37 -2.49
CA GLY A 142 6.70 1.75 -2.07
C GLY A 142 6.84 1.94 -0.57
N GLN A 143 7.68 2.89 -0.17
CA GLN A 143 7.79 3.35 1.22
C GLN A 143 7.69 4.87 1.30
N LEU A 144 7.25 5.39 2.43
CA LEU A 144 7.34 6.83 2.72
C LEU A 144 8.80 7.27 2.85
N TYR A 145 9.13 8.44 2.34
CA TYR A 145 10.46 9.05 2.50
C TYR A 145 10.78 9.32 3.97
N GLY A 146 12.00 8.93 4.40
CA GLY A 146 12.44 9.06 5.79
C GLY A 146 11.95 7.94 6.73
N MET A 147 11.36 6.87 6.19
CA MET A 147 10.90 5.71 6.95
C MET A 147 11.35 4.41 6.29
N SER A 148 11.93 3.52 7.09
CA SER A 148 12.38 2.17 6.75
C SER A 148 13.22 2.10 5.48
N ASP A 149 14.18 3.03 5.38
CA ASP A 149 15.07 3.16 4.23
C ASP A 149 15.92 1.91 4.01
N HIS A 150 16.18 1.12 5.06
CA HIS A 150 16.87 -0.16 4.92
C HIS A 150 16.09 -1.15 4.05
N ILE A 151 14.75 -1.11 4.04
CA ILE A 151 13.93 -1.92 3.13
C ILE A 151 14.15 -1.43 1.69
N SER A 152 13.94 -0.13 1.47
CA SER A 152 14.01 0.48 0.14
C SER A 152 15.40 0.29 -0.51
N PHE A 153 16.48 0.54 0.23
CA PHE A 153 17.84 0.41 -0.30
C PHE A 153 18.23 -1.02 -0.60
N ASN A 154 17.86 -1.98 0.26
CA ASN A 154 18.16 -3.39 0.01
C ASN A 154 17.36 -3.93 -1.19
N LEU A 155 16.09 -3.56 -1.33
CA LEU A 155 15.28 -3.92 -2.50
C LEU A 155 15.89 -3.38 -3.80
N ALA A 156 16.25 -2.09 -3.83
CA ALA A 156 16.86 -1.45 -5.00
C ALA A 156 18.20 -2.09 -5.36
N ALA A 157 19.06 -2.37 -4.36
CA ALA A 157 20.34 -3.04 -4.56
C ALA A 157 20.19 -4.47 -5.12
N ASN A 158 19.04 -5.12 -4.89
CA ASN A 158 18.72 -6.45 -5.41
C ASN A 158 17.98 -6.44 -6.75
N GLY A 159 17.83 -5.27 -7.38
CA GLY A 159 17.25 -5.09 -8.72
C GLY A 159 15.73 -4.96 -8.77
N TYR A 160 15.08 -4.74 -7.63
CA TYR A 160 13.63 -4.49 -7.58
C TYR A 160 13.29 -3.03 -7.89
N ASN A 161 12.10 -2.82 -8.47
CA ASN A 161 11.54 -1.49 -8.67
C ASN A 161 11.09 -0.88 -7.33
N VAL A 162 11.70 0.23 -6.92
CA VAL A 162 11.45 0.88 -5.63
C VAL A 162 11.10 2.36 -5.84
N THR A 163 10.12 2.85 -5.08
CA THR A 163 9.78 4.27 -5.00
C THR A 163 9.74 4.76 -3.56
N LYS A 164 10.00 6.06 -3.38
CA LYS A 164 9.76 6.76 -2.11
C LYS A 164 8.68 7.80 -2.29
N TYR A 165 7.63 7.71 -1.47
CA TYR A 165 6.58 8.72 -1.43
C TYR A 165 7.09 9.93 -0.64
N LEU A 166 7.28 11.05 -1.33
CA LEU A 166 7.79 12.30 -0.78
C LEU A 166 6.70 13.37 -0.84
N PRO A 167 6.08 13.73 0.29
CA PRO A 167 5.32 14.96 0.39
C PRO A 167 6.28 16.15 0.25
N TYR A 168 5.90 17.13 -0.56
CA TYR A 168 6.64 18.37 -0.71
C TYR A 168 5.66 19.54 -0.76
N GLY A 169 6.05 20.68 -0.19
CA GLY A 169 5.20 21.88 -0.16
C GLY A 169 5.53 22.79 1.03
N PRO A 170 4.86 23.95 1.12
CA PRO A 170 4.97 24.84 2.26
C PRO A 170 4.61 24.12 3.57
N VAL A 171 5.30 24.47 4.66
CA VAL A 171 5.14 23.80 5.98
C VAL A 171 3.67 23.72 6.39
N ARG A 172 2.93 24.82 6.28
CA ARG A 172 1.51 24.90 6.66
C ARG A 172 0.65 23.85 5.95
N ASP A 173 0.90 23.61 4.67
CA ASP A 173 0.10 22.72 3.84
C ASP A 173 0.41 21.24 4.10
N VAL A 174 1.65 20.96 4.53
CA VAL A 174 2.08 19.60 4.89
C VAL A 174 1.82 19.24 6.36
N MET A 175 1.44 20.21 7.22
CA MET A 175 1.16 19.95 8.63
C MET A 175 0.14 18.82 8.86
N PRO A 176 -1.02 18.76 8.17
CA PRO A 176 -1.98 17.66 8.37
C PRO A 176 -1.39 16.29 8.03
N TYR A 177 -0.51 16.22 7.01
CA TYR A 177 0.21 14.99 6.68
C TYR A 177 1.18 14.61 7.80
N LEU A 178 1.94 15.56 8.34
CA LEU A 178 2.90 15.31 9.42
C LEU A 178 2.22 14.85 10.71
N ILE A 179 1.05 15.40 11.04
CA ILE A 179 0.25 14.96 12.20
C ILE A 179 -0.16 13.49 12.04
N ARG A 180 -0.73 13.12 10.89
CA ARG A 180 -1.09 11.72 10.62
C ARG A 180 0.12 10.78 10.67
N ARG A 181 1.30 11.23 10.25
CA ARG A 181 2.55 10.46 10.40
C ARG A 181 2.97 10.32 11.84
N ALA A 182 2.81 11.35 12.67
CA ALA A 182 3.09 11.27 14.09
C ALA A 182 2.16 10.25 14.77
N GLU A 183 0.86 10.31 14.49
CA GLU A 183 -0.15 9.37 14.98
C GLU A 183 0.14 7.92 14.52
N GLU A 184 0.42 7.72 13.23
CA GLU A 184 0.81 6.42 12.70
C GLU A 184 2.07 5.90 13.40
N ASN A 185 3.12 6.71 13.55
CA ASN A 185 4.35 6.28 14.21
C ASN A 185 4.16 5.96 15.70
N THR A 186 3.21 6.61 16.38
CA THR A 186 2.84 6.22 17.75
C THR A 186 2.07 4.90 17.81
N SER A 187 1.24 4.60 16.79
CA SER A 187 0.53 3.32 16.66
C SER A 187 1.46 2.18 16.21
N VAL A 188 2.51 2.49 15.45
CA VAL A 188 3.58 1.56 15.01
C VAL A 188 4.70 1.55 16.06
N ALA A 189 4.33 1.22 17.30
CA ALA A 189 5.27 1.05 18.39
C ALA A 189 6.40 0.07 17.98
N GLY A 190 7.63 0.57 17.91
CA GLY A 190 8.84 -0.24 17.72
C GLY A 190 9.62 -0.03 16.43
N GLN A 191 9.06 0.58 15.37
CA GLN A 191 9.80 0.79 14.11
C GLN A 191 10.99 1.74 14.28
N THR A 192 10.81 2.88 14.95
CA THR A 192 11.90 3.84 15.20
C THR A 192 13.01 3.23 16.06
N ASN A 193 12.63 2.46 17.10
CA ASN A 193 13.60 1.77 17.95
C ASN A 193 14.36 0.69 17.18
N ARG A 194 13.68 -0.01 16.27
CA ARG A 194 14.28 -1.01 15.39
C ARG A 194 15.26 -0.38 14.41
N GLU A 195 14.90 0.73 13.76
CA GLU A 195 15.81 1.46 12.88
C GLU A 195 17.05 1.94 13.62
N LEU A 196 16.87 2.53 14.81
CA LEU A 196 18.00 2.93 15.64
C LEU A 196 18.90 1.73 15.99
N SER A 197 18.30 0.57 16.30
CA SER A 197 19.06 -0.66 16.56
C SER A 197 19.85 -1.10 15.33
N LEU A 198 19.24 -1.09 14.13
CA LEU A 198 19.91 -1.46 12.88
C LEU A 198 21.05 -0.51 12.55
N LEU A 199 20.86 0.80 12.73
CA LEU A 199 21.90 1.81 12.53
C LEU A 199 23.07 1.61 13.51
N LYS A 200 22.78 1.31 14.78
CA LYS A 200 23.82 0.99 15.77
C LYS A 200 24.61 -0.25 15.37
N THR A 201 23.93 -1.33 14.99
CA THR A 201 24.58 -2.57 14.52
C THR A 201 25.45 -2.31 13.30
N GLU A 202 24.95 -1.54 12.33
CA GLU A 202 25.70 -1.22 11.12
C GLU A 202 26.91 -0.32 11.41
N LYS A 203 26.77 0.66 12.31
CA LYS A 203 27.86 1.52 12.77
C LYS A 203 28.98 0.69 13.41
N LEU A 204 28.63 -0.25 14.31
CA LEU A 204 29.57 -1.18 14.93
C LEU A 204 30.26 -2.06 13.88
N ARG A 205 29.52 -2.62 12.93
CA ARG A 205 30.07 -3.42 11.83
C ARG A 205 31.10 -2.63 11.01
N ARG A 206 30.85 -1.34 10.78
CA ARG A 206 31.74 -0.42 10.05
C ARG A 206 32.89 0.15 10.89
N LYS A 207 32.92 -0.11 12.21
CA LYS A 207 33.89 0.46 13.16
C LYS A 207 33.90 2.00 13.19
N LEU A 208 32.72 2.61 13.09
CA LEU A 208 32.49 4.06 13.22
C LEU A 208 32.04 4.48 14.62
#